data_AF-A0A8S9Y1R4-F1
#
_entry.id   AF-A0A8S9Y1R4-F1
#
_cell.length_a   1.000
_cell.length_b   1.000
_cell.length_c   1.000
_cell.angle_alpha   90.00
_cell.angle_beta   90.00
_cell.angle_gamma   90.00
#
_symmetry.space_group_name_H-M   'P 1'
#
loop_
_entity.id
_entity.type
_entity.pdbx_description
1 polymer ?
#
loop_
_entity_poly.entity_id
_entity_poly.type
_entity_poly.pdbx_seq_one_letter_code
_entity_poly.pdbx_strand_id
1 'polypeptide(L)'
;DEWGQKKGELSARMQLRETPGWKIRRNKLLAVLTQAGLKRLEEESASIPLPTLQTSISLITKKLEAVSRQAPTDTRRFQDLCLEFGQVETVVSQIQSLEYKLCCEGVDASIAWRLVSEPEVTLPGGPSAIAAQRVKLLFTQALKSLESQNDGLSPPSSVSSGEPPILREETEREFVLRLSAPRPSKVSRLCPHRLTARISKSGIQMAGLFSQDTIFF
;
A
#
# COMPACT_ATOMS: atom_id res chain seq x y z
N ASP A 1 -8.35 0.59 55.64
CA ASP A 1 -9.71 0.70 55.06
C ASP A 1 -9.99 1.95 54.24
N GLU A 2 -9.42 3.12 54.55
CA GLU A 2 -9.63 4.36 53.76
C GLU A 2 -9.09 4.33 52.31
N TRP A 3 -8.06 3.54 52.03
CA TRP A 3 -7.47 3.41 50.68
C TRP A 3 -8.32 2.57 49.72
N GLY A 4 -9.16 1.66 50.24
CA GLY A 4 -10.09 0.87 49.44
C GLY A 4 -11.29 1.67 48.95
N GLN A 5 -11.82 2.57 49.80
CA GLN A 5 -12.94 3.45 49.46
C GLN A 5 -12.57 4.49 48.39
N LYS A 6 -11.38 5.09 48.47
CA LYS A 6 -10.92 6.04 47.42
C LYS A 6 -10.73 5.38 46.06
N LYS A 7 -10.30 4.11 46.02
CA LYS A 7 -10.14 3.36 44.77
C LYS A 7 -11.49 2.99 44.14
N GLY A 8 -12.48 2.67 44.97
CA GLY A 8 -13.88 2.48 44.56
C GLY A 8 -14.53 3.77 44.04
N GLU A 9 -14.32 4.90 44.71
CA GLU A 9 -14.82 6.22 44.25
C GLU A 9 -14.14 6.72 42.99
N LEU A 10 -12.83 6.52 42.82
CA LEU A 10 -12.12 6.87 41.59
C LEU A 10 -12.54 5.99 40.42
N SER A 11 -12.79 4.69 40.65
CA SER A 11 -13.34 3.79 39.63
C SER A 11 -14.78 4.17 39.24
N ALA A 12 -15.61 4.55 40.23
CA ALA A 12 -16.97 5.05 39.99
C ALA A 12 -17.01 6.45 39.34
N ARG A 13 -15.96 7.26 39.50
CA ARG A 13 -15.78 8.56 38.82
C ARG A 13 -15.18 8.44 37.42
N MET A 14 -14.34 7.43 37.16
CA MET A 14 -13.81 7.11 35.83
C MET A 14 -14.84 6.41 34.94
N GLN A 15 -15.85 5.76 35.52
CA GLN A 15 -17.10 5.49 34.81
C GLN A 15 -17.82 6.82 34.61
N LEU A 16 -17.38 7.58 33.62
CA LEU A 16 -18.15 8.65 32.99
C LEU A 16 -19.58 8.16 32.86
N ARG A 17 -20.45 8.71 33.71
CA ARG A 17 -21.86 8.36 33.77
C ARG A 17 -22.40 8.64 32.37
N GLU A 18 -22.55 7.59 31.56
CA GLU A 18 -23.00 7.69 30.17
C GLU A 18 -24.45 8.12 30.16
N THR A 19 -24.69 9.39 30.41
CA THR A 19 -26.02 9.97 30.30
C THR A 19 -26.49 9.78 28.86
N PRO A 20 -27.79 9.56 28.62
CA PRO A 20 -28.32 9.43 27.26
C PRO A 20 -27.92 10.63 26.37
N GLY A 21 -27.79 11.83 26.96
CA GLY A 21 -27.27 13.03 26.28
C GLY A 21 -25.77 12.98 25.90
N TRP A 22 -24.93 12.24 26.63
CA TRP A 22 -23.54 11.97 26.24
C TRP A 22 -23.47 11.09 24.99
N LYS A 23 -24.26 10.00 24.94
CA LYS A 23 -24.30 9.09 23.80
C LYS A 23 -24.72 9.82 22.52
N ILE A 24 -25.77 10.64 22.60
CA ILE A 24 -26.26 11.42 21.45
C ILE A 24 -25.21 12.43 20.97
N ARG A 25 -24.56 13.17 21.89
CA ARG A 25 -23.51 14.14 21.52
C ARG A 25 -22.29 13.48 20.89
N ARG A 26 -21.81 12.38 21.48
CA ARG A 26 -20.69 11.59 20.95
C ARG A 26 -21.00 11.09 19.53
N ASN A 27 -22.20 10.55 19.32
CA ASN A 27 -22.58 9.98 18.03
C ASN A 27 -22.69 11.07 16.94
N LYS A 28 -23.20 12.26 17.26
CA LYS A 28 -23.20 13.41 16.35
C LYS A 28 -21.78 13.88 16.02
N LEU A 29 -20.88 13.88 17.00
CA LEU A 29 -19.48 14.22 16.78
C LEU A 29 -18.80 13.24 15.82
N LEU A 30 -19.02 11.93 15.99
CA LEU A 30 -18.47 10.89 15.11
C LEU A 30 -18.91 11.09 13.65
N ALA A 31 -20.20 11.36 13.42
CA ALA A 31 -20.72 11.63 12.09
C ALA A 31 -20.09 12.89 11.45
N VAL A 32 -19.92 13.98 12.21
CA VAL A 32 -19.32 15.21 11.71
C VAL A 32 -17.84 15.03 11.38
N LEU A 33 -17.08 14.36 12.26
CA LEU A 33 -15.65 14.11 12.04
C LEU A 33 -15.40 13.19 10.84
N THR A 34 -16.17 12.11 10.72
CA THR A 34 -16.07 11.18 9.57
C THR A 34 -16.46 11.87 8.26
N GLN A 35 -17.48 12.72 8.26
CA GLN A 35 -17.85 13.51 7.08
C GLN A 35 -16.76 14.51 6.70
N ALA A 36 -16.15 15.20 7.67
CA ALA A 36 -15.07 16.15 7.42
C ALA A 36 -13.82 15.45 6.86
N GLY A 37 -13.46 14.30 7.44
CA GLY A 37 -12.36 13.46 6.95
C GLY A 37 -12.61 12.94 5.54
N LEU A 38 -13.83 12.47 5.26
CA LEU A 38 -14.22 11.99 3.92
C LEU A 38 -14.14 13.08 2.86
N LYS A 39 -14.62 14.28 3.18
CA LYS A 39 -14.53 15.42 2.26
C LYS A 39 -13.09 15.78 1.94
N ARG A 40 -12.21 15.80 2.95
CA ARG A 40 -10.79 16.05 2.76
C ARG A 40 -10.15 14.97 1.89
N LEU A 41 -10.47 13.70 2.14
CA LEU A 41 -9.96 12.57 1.36
C LEU A 41 -10.43 12.64 -0.10
N GLU A 42 -11.68 13.05 -0.35
CA GLU A 42 -12.21 13.27 -1.70
C GLU A 42 -11.42 14.35 -2.44
N GLU A 43 -11.15 15.49 -1.79
CA GLU A 43 -10.33 16.58 -2.35
C GLU A 43 -8.89 16.12 -2.67
N GLU A 44 -8.25 15.39 -1.75
CA GLU A 44 -6.88 14.86 -1.93
C GLU A 44 -6.81 13.75 -2.98
N SER A 45 -7.88 12.99 -3.18
CA SER A 45 -7.97 11.92 -4.17
C SER A 45 -8.27 12.41 -5.59
N ALA A 46 -8.77 13.63 -5.76
CA ALA A 46 -9.25 14.14 -7.03
C ALA A 46 -8.13 14.29 -8.08
N SER A 47 -6.89 14.49 -7.66
CA SER A 47 -5.72 14.55 -8.54
C SER A 47 -5.23 13.19 -9.01
N ILE A 48 -5.67 12.09 -8.38
CA ILE A 48 -5.16 10.75 -8.62
C ILE A 48 -6.08 10.02 -9.61
N PRO A 49 -5.59 9.64 -10.81
CA PRO A 49 -6.40 9.02 -11.86
C PRO A 49 -6.63 7.51 -11.64
N LEU A 50 -7.16 7.14 -10.46
CA LEU A 50 -7.47 5.76 -10.08
C LEU A 50 -8.99 5.53 -10.01
N PRO A 51 -9.61 4.82 -10.97
CA PRO A 51 -11.06 4.61 -10.98
C PRO A 51 -11.56 3.77 -9.80
N THR A 52 -10.73 2.85 -9.31
CA THR A 52 -11.03 2.03 -8.11
C THR A 52 -11.13 2.90 -6.86
N LEU A 53 -10.27 3.92 -6.74
CA LEU A 53 -10.27 4.86 -5.61
C LEU A 53 -11.57 5.67 -5.56
N GLN A 54 -11.97 6.23 -6.71
CA GLN A 54 -13.21 7.01 -6.83
C GLN A 54 -14.46 6.15 -6.53
N THR A 55 -14.44 4.89 -6.97
CA THR A 55 -15.52 3.94 -6.65
C THR A 55 -15.60 3.68 -5.14
N SER A 56 -14.47 3.44 -4.48
CA SER A 56 -14.41 3.20 -3.04
C SER A 56 -14.88 4.41 -2.23
N ILE A 57 -14.46 5.63 -2.60
CA ILE A 57 -14.90 6.86 -1.94
C ILE A 57 -16.43 7.01 -2.07
N SER A 58 -16.99 6.84 -3.28
CA SER A 58 -18.44 6.90 -3.49
C SER A 58 -19.21 5.88 -2.63
N LEU A 59 -18.68 4.66 -2.49
CA LEU A 59 -19.28 3.63 -1.64
C LEU A 59 -19.23 4.00 -0.15
N ILE A 60 -18.10 4.55 0.32
CA ILE A 60 -17.95 5.03 1.70
C ILE A 60 -18.92 6.19 1.97
N THR A 61 -19.07 7.13 1.02
CA THR A 61 -20.04 8.24 1.13
C THR A 61 -21.46 7.70 1.31
N LYS A 62 -21.89 6.76 0.47
CA LYS A 62 -23.23 6.14 0.59
C LYS A 62 -23.42 5.41 1.91
N LYS A 63 -22.40 4.68 2.38
CA LYS A 63 -22.44 4.00 3.69
C LYS A 63 -22.53 5.01 4.83
N LEU A 64 -21.77 6.10 4.77
CA LEU A 64 -21.77 7.14 5.79
C LEU A 64 -23.13 7.83 5.89
N GLU A 65 -23.73 8.16 4.74
CA GLU A 65 -25.09 8.73 4.70
C GLU A 65 -26.12 7.79 5.33
N ALA A 66 -26.06 6.49 5.01
CA ALA A 66 -26.96 5.50 5.57
C ALA A 66 -26.79 5.35 7.09
N VAL A 67 -25.55 5.27 7.57
CA VAL A 67 -25.24 5.10 9.00
C VAL A 67 -25.56 6.36 9.81
N SER A 68 -25.36 7.55 9.23
CA SER A 68 -25.65 8.84 9.86
C SER A 68 -27.16 9.08 10.04
N ARG A 69 -28.00 8.55 9.14
CA ARG A 69 -29.47 8.72 9.18
C ARG A 69 -30.19 7.68 10.07
N GLN A 70 -29.57 6.55 10.37
CA GLN A 70 -30.19 5.48 11.15
C GLN A 70 -30.11 5.76 12.67
N ALA A 71 -31.27 5.70 13.34
CA ALA A 71 -31.37 5.71 14.79
C ALA A 71 -31.85 4.32 15.29
N PRO A 72 -31.26 3.76 16.35
CA PRO A 72 -30.14 4.28 17.14
C PRO A 72 -28.79 4.15 16.41
N THR A 73 -27.89 5.11 16.67
CA THR A 73 -26.58 5.16 16.03
C THR A 73 -25.70 4.00 16.52
N ASP A 74 -25.31 3.12 15.60
CA ASP A 74 -24.45 1.97 15.88
C ASP A 74 -22.97 2.37 15.78
N THR A 75 -22.30 2.48 16.94
CA THR A 75 -20.88 2.83 16.97
C THR A 75 -19.97 1.81 16.31
N ARG A 76 -20.38 0.54 16.21
CA ARG A 76 -19.58 -0.48 15.53
C ARG A 76 -19.51 -0.21 14.03
N ARG A 77 -20.63 0.19 13.42
CA ARG A 77 -20.67 0.57 12.01
C ARG A 77 -19.80 1.77 11.69
N PHE A 78 -19.74 2.75 12.60
CA PHE A 78 -18.80 3.86 12.47
C PHE A 78 -17.34 3.41 12.56
N GLN A 79 -17.03 2.47 13.46
CA GLN A 79 -15.70 1.89 13.57
C GLN A 79 -15.30 1.15 12.28
N ASP A 80 -16.18 0.30 11.74
CA ASP A 80 -15.94 -0.41 10.48
C ASP A 80 -15.75 0.57 9.32
N LEU A 81 -16.55 1.64 9.28
CA LEU A 81 -16.42 2.71 8.29
C LEU A 81 -15.07 3.44 8.42
N CYS A 82 -14.60 3.71 9.64
CA CYS A 82 -13.28 4.30 9.86
C CYS A 82 -12.15 3.37 9.38
N LEU A 83 -12.32 2.04 9.49
CA LEU A 83 -11.34 1.08 8.96
C LEU A 83 -11.30 1.10 7.42
N GLU A 84 -12.47 1.08 6.77
CA GLU A 84 -12.56 1.22 5.30
C GLU A 84 -11.97 2.55 4.83
N PHE A 85 -12.31 3.64 5.52
CA PHE A 85 -11.77 4.98 5.28
C PHE A 85 -10.25 5.00 5.40
N GLY A 86 -9.69 4.43 6.46
CA GLY A 86 -8.24 4.37 6.68
C GLY A 86 -7.50 3.55 5.61
N GLN A 87 -8.12 2.53 5.03
CA GLN A 87 -7.54 1.79 3.90
C GLN A 87 -7.39 2.69 2.67
N VAL A 88 -8.43 3.47 2.35
CA VAL A 88 -8.40 4.41 1.22
C VAL A 88 -7.39 5.54 1.47
N GLU A 89 -7.36 6.10 2.67
CA GLU A 89 -6.38 7.12 3.09
C GLU A 89 -4.94 6.61 2.98
N THR A 90 -4.71 5.34 3.33
CA THR A 90 -3.39 4.70 3.19
C THR A 90 -2.94 4.68 1.73
N VAL A 91 -3.82 4.32 0.80
CA VAL A 91 -3.51 4.31 -0.64
C VAL A 91 -3.17 5.72 -1.12
N VAL A 92 -3.97 6.72 -0.78
CA VAL A 92 -3.72 8.13 -1.15
C VAL A 92 -2.38 8.60 -0.59
N SER A 93 -2.12 8.33 0.69
CA SER A 93 -0.87 8.72 1.36
C SER A 93 0.35 8.05 0.74
N GLN A 94 0.23 6.77 0.36
CA GLN A 94 1.30 6.04 -0.34
C GLN A 94 1.63 6.70 -1.68
N ILE A 95 0.60 7.03 -2.48
CA ILE A 95 0.78 7.69 -3.77
C ILE A 95 1.44 9.05 -3.60
N GLN A 96 0.93 9.91 -2.73
CA GLN A 96 1.50 11.23 -2.47
C GLN A 96 2.94 11.15 -1.93
N SER A 97 3.24 10.17 -1.07
CA SER A 97 4.60 9.94 -0.58
C SER A 97 5.54 9.53 -1.71
N LEU A 98 5.07 8.68 -2.64
CA LEU A 98 5.83 8.26 -3.81
C LEU A 98 6.02 9.42 -4.79
N GLU A 99 5.00 10.24 -5.04
CA GLU A 99 5.13 11.45 -5.85
C GLU A 99 6.22 12.36 -5.29
N TYR A 100 6.17 12.64 -3.98
CA TYR A 100 7.18 13.47 -3.33
C TYR A 100 8.60 12.89 -3.41
N LYS A 101 8.73 11.57 -3.23
CA LYS A 101 10.05 10.90 -3.18
C LYS A 101 10.62 10.63 -4.57
N LEU A 102 9.80 10.32 -5.57
CA LEU A 102 10.22 9.86 -6.89
C LEU A 102 10.06 10.91 -7.98
N CYS A 103 8.98 11.70 -7.93
CA CYS A 103 8.59 12.61 -9.01
C CYS A 103 9.13 14.02 -8.76
N CYS A 104 10.42 14.22 -9.07
CA CYS A 104 11.03 15.55 -9.17
C CYS A 104 10.87 16.14 -10.58
N GLU A 105 11.33 17.38 -10.79
CA GLU A 105 11.26 18.05 -12.10
C GLU A 105 11.72 17.13 -13.24
N GLY A 106 10.85 16.97 -14.24
CA GLY A 106 11.09 16.12 -15.41
C GLY A 106 10.70 14.64 -15.26
N VAL A 107 10.20 14.19 -14.10
CA VAL A 107 9.68 12.83 -13.90
C VAL A 107 8.16 12.86 -13.84
N ASP A 108 7.52 11.99 -14.63
CA ASP A 108 6.06 11.89 -14.70
C ASP A 108 5.46 11.44 -13.35
N ALA A 109 4.50 12.23 -12.84
CA ALA A 109 3.75 11.91 -11.62
C ALA A 109 2.95 10.61 -11.74
N SER A 110 2.62 10.19 -12.96
CA SER A 110 1.88 8.94 -13.20
C SER A 110 2.58 7.70 -12.66
N ILE A 111 3.92 7.74 -12.53
CA ILE A 111 4.72 6.63 -11.99
C ILE A 111 4.28 6.28 -10.56
N ALA A 112 3.91 7.26 -9.74
CA ALA A 112 3.57 7.03 -8.34
C ALA A 112 2.31 6.17 -8.16
N TRP A 113 1.21 6.53 -8.83
CA TRP A 113 -0.03 5.75 -8.72
C TRP A 113 0.08 4.38 -9.41
N ARG A 114 0.86 4.30 -10.51
CA ARG A 114 1.15 3.03 -11.18
C ARG A 114 1.94 2.08 -10.30
N LEU A 115 2.91 2.57 -9.53
CA LEU A 115 3.68 1.73 -8.59
C LEU A 115 2.81 1.12 -7.48
N VAL A 116 1.71 1.78 -7.11
CA VAL A 116 0.77 1.25 -6.12
C VAL A 116 -0.24 0.28 -6.73
N SER A 117 -0.58 0.46 -8.01
CA SER A 117 -1.72 -0.23 -8.65
C SER A 117 -1.32 -1.37 -9.58
N GLU A 118 -0.19 -1.23 -10.26
CA GLU A 118 0.31 -2.18 -11.24
C GLU A 118 1.37 -3.08 -10.58
N PRO A 119 1.37 -4.39 -10.88
CA PRO A 119 2.39 -5.30 -10.36
C PRO A 119 3.79 -5.01 -10.93
N GLU A 120 3.85 -4.38 -12.12
CA GLU A 120 5.08 -4.08 -12.84
C GLU A 120 4.95 -2.70 -13.51
N VAL A 121 5.91 -1.82 -13.24
CA VAL A 121 5.94 -0.46 -13.80
C VAL A 121 7.24 -0.27 -14.58
N THR A 122 7.10 0.15 -15.83
CA THR A 122 8.26 0.49 -16.67
C THR A 122 8.71 1.90 -16.36
N LEU A 123 9.99 2.05 -15.97
CA LEU A 123 10.59 3.36 -15.74
C LEU A 123 11.22 3.88 -17.04
N PRO A 124 10.82 5.08 -17.52
CA PRO A 124 11.39 5.66 -18.73
C PRO A 124 12.88 5.98 -18.53
N GLY A 125 13.69 5.78 -19.56
CA GLY A 125 15.14 6.06 -19.54
C GLY A 125 16.01 4.98 -18.89
N GLY A 126 15.44 3.85 -18.48
CA GLY A 126 16.19 2.67 -18.03
C GLY A 126 16.94 2.86 -16.71
N PRO A 127 18.00 2.07 -16.45
CA PRO A 127 18.63 1.98 -15.12
C PRO A 127 19.41 3.23 -14.70
N SER A 128 19.73 4.12 -15.65
CA SER A 128 20.44 5.37 -15.41
C SER A 128 19.51 6.58 -15.29
N ALA A 129 18.20 6.40 -15.48
CA ALA A 129 17.24 7.48 -15.33
C ALA A 129 17.12 7.95 -13.88
N ILE A 130 16.78 9.23 -13.69
CA ILE A 130 16.62 9.85 -12.36
C ILE A 130 15.61 9.07 -11.50
N ALA A 131 14.47 8.67 -12.08
CA ALA A 131 13.47 7.86 -11.39
C ALA A 131 14.04 6.51 -10.93
N ALA A 132 14.79 5.81 -11.79
CA ALA A 132 15.40 4.53 -11.45
C ALA A 132 16.48 4.66 -10.36
N GLN A 133 17.29 5.72 -10.40
CA GLN A 133 18.28 6.00 -9.36
C GLN A 133 17.63 6.29 -8.00
N ARG A 134 16.53 7.07 -7.98
CA ARG A 134 15.78 7.34 -6.75
C ARG A 134 15.14 6.07 -6.18
N VAL A 135 14.56 5.23 -7.03
CA VAL A 135 14.05 3.91 -6.61
C VAL A 135 15.16 3.08 -5.98
N LYS A 136 16.34 2.99 -6.62
CA LYS A 136 17.52 2.29 -6.07
C LYS A 136 17.93 2.85 -4.71
N LEU A 137 17.94 4.17 -4.56
CA LEU A 137 18.25 4.84 -3.30
C LEU A 137 17.22 4.53 -2.20
N LEU A 138 15.92 4.58 -2.50
CA LEU A 138 14.86 4.26 -1.54
C LEU A 138 14.96 2.80 -1.08
N PHE A 139 15.21 1.85 -1.99
CA PHE A 139 15.42 0.45 -1.63
C PHE A 139 16.67 0.26 -0.76
N THR A 140 17.75 0.97 -1.09
CA THR A 140 18.99 0.95 -0.31
C THR A 140 18.78 1.46 1.12
N GLN A 141 18.04 2.56 1.28
CA GLN A 141 17.69 3.12 2.58
C GLN A 141 16.77 2.19 3.38
N ALA A 142 15.78 1.58 2.72
CA ALA A 142 14.87 0.63 3.36
C ALA A 142 15.62 -0.62 3.87
N LEU A 143 16.58 -1.14 3.09
CA LEU A 143 17.38 -2.30 3.49
C LEU A 143 18.29 -1.98 4.69
N LYS A 144 18.98 -0.82 4.68
CA LYS A 144 19.73 -0.31 5.85
C LYS A 144 18.89 -0.22 7.10
N SER A 145 17.67 0.31 6.97
CA SER A 145 16.75 0.45 8.11
C SER A 145 16.36 -0.91 8.71
N LEU A 146 16.22 -1.93 7.87
CA LEU A 146 15.90 -3.29 8.30
C LEU A 146 17.09 -3.95 9.01
N GLU A 147 18.31 -3.78 8.50
CA GLU A 147 19.53 -4.29 9.11
C GLU A 147 19.76 -3.66 10.50
N SER A 148 19.60 -2.34 10.62
CA SER A 148 19.73 -1.63 11.90
C SER A 148 18.67 -2.00 12.95
N GLN A 149 17.50 -2.48 12.55
CA GLN A 149 16.47 -2.98 13.49
C GLN A 149 16.80 -4.38 14.03
N ASN A 150 17.67 -5.13 13.34
CA ASN A 150 18.04 -6.49 13.72
C ASN A 150 19.33 -6.52 14.58
N ASP A 151 20.15 -5.47 14.55
CA ASP A 151 21.41 -5.35 15.30
C ASP A 151 21.24 -4.93 16.78
N GLY A 152 20.38 -5.66 17.49
CA GLY A 152 20.35 -5.68 18.96
C GLY A 152 21.45 -6.53 19.61
N LEU A 153 22.41 -7.05 18.83
CA LEU A 153 23.51 -7.91 19.29
C LEU A 153 24.86 -7.39 18.74
N SER A 154 25.37 -6.34 19.39
CA SER A 154 26.76 -5.83 19.49
C SER A 154 27.73 -5.87 18.27
N PRO A 155 28.45 -4.77 17.97
CA PRO A 155 29.44 -4.71 16.88
C PRO A 155 30.84 -5.18 17.32
N PRO A 156 31.76 -5.40 16.35
CA PRO A 156 32.97 -4.60 16.42
C PRO A 156 33.38 -3.96 15.09
N SER A 157 33.90 -2.74 15.25
CA SER A 157 34.67 -1.90 14.35
C SER A 157 35.58 -2.62 13.34
N SER A 158 35.57 -2.16 12.08
CA SER A 158 36.62 -1.28 11.51
C SER A 158 36.70 -1.37 9.98
N VAL A 159 37.12 -0.25 9.36
CA VAL A 159 37.71 -0.07 8.02
C VAL A 159 36.78 -0.23 6.79
N SER A 160 36.33 0.90 6.22
CA SER A 160 36.83 1.44 4.95
C SER A 160 35.88 2.49 4.37
N SER A 161 36.41 3.67 4.10
CA SER A 161 35.80 4.68 3.22
C SER A 161 35.50 4.06 1.86
N GLY A 162 34.22 4.00 1.50
CA GLY A 162 33.73 3.33 0.29
C GLY A 162 32.50 2.52 0.64
N GLU A 163 31.37 3.21 0.79
CA GLU A 163 30.09 2.59 1.08
C GLU A 163 29.79 1.53 0.00
N PRO A 164 29.75 0.22 0.34
CA PRO A 164 29.43 -0.79 -0.65
C PRO A 164 27.99 -0.58 -1.12
N PRO A 165 27.71 -0.67 -2.43
CA PRO A 165 26.34 -0.61 -2.90
C PRO A 165 25.56 -1.76 -2.25
N ILE A 166 24.59 -1.39 -1.43
CA ILE A 166 23.72 -2.31 -0.68
C ILE A 166 22.85 -3.16 -1.60
N LEU A 167 22.60 -2.65 -2.81
CA LEU A 167 22.15 -3.47 -3.92
C LEU A 167 23.36 -4.23 -4.46
N ARG A 168 23.33 -5.56 -4.33
CA ARG A 168 24.34 -6.46 -4.89
C ARG A 168 24.69 -6.04 -6.32
N GLU A 169 25.98 -6.04 -6.63
CA GLU A 169 26.46 -5.77 -7.99
C GLU A 169 25.70 -6.66 -8.98
N GLU A 170 25.34 -6.10 -10.15
CA GLU A 170 24.56 -6.77 -11.18
C GLU A 170 25.26 -8.08 -11.61
N THR A 171 24.90 -9.19 -10.95
CA THR A 171 25.59 -10.47 -11.10
C THR A 171 24.99 -11.26 -12.28
N GLU A 172 23.74 -10.97 -12.61
CA GLU A 172 22.92 -11.72 -13.55
C GLU A 172 22.04 -10.77 -14.38
N ARG A 173 21.80 -11.13 -15.64
CA ARG A 173 20.81 -10.47 -16.51
C ARG A 173 19.61 -11.39 -16.66
N GLU A 174 18.43 -10.92 -16.31
CA GLU A 174 17.18 -11.66 -16.49
C GLU A 174 16.38 -11.09 -17.67
N PHE A 175 15.95 -11.98 -18.55
CA PHE A 175 15.07 -11.71 -19.67
C PHE A 175 13.74 -12.43 -19.44
N VAL A 176 12.64 -11.69 -19.50
CA VAL A 176 11.29 -12.25 -19.35
C VAL A 176 10.56 -12.11 -20.68
N LEU A 177 10.31 -13.24 -21.34
CA LEU A 177 9.48 -13.30 -22.53
C LEU A 177 8.05 -13.68 -22.12
N ARG A 178 7.09 -12.83 -22.47
CA ARG A 178 5.65 -13.07 -22.28
C ARG A 178 4.99 -13.13 -23.64
N LEU A 179 4.16 -14.15 -23.86
CA LEU A 179 3.38 -14.27 -25.08
C LEU A 179 2.05 -14.96 -24.80
N SER A 180 1.03 -14.63 -25.60
CA SER A 180 -0.25 -15.33 -25.62
C SER A 180 -0.36 -16.07 -26.94
N ALA A 181 -0.40 -17.40 -26.88
CA ALA A 181 -0.45 -18.25 -28.07
C ALA A 181 -1.38 -19.45 -27.85
N PRO A 182 -2.07 -19.92 -28.90
CA PRO A 182 -2.98 -21.06 -28.79
C PRO A 182 -2.17 -22.36 -28.57
N ARG A 183 -2.57 -23.16 -27.58
CA ARG A 183 -1.91 -24.43 -27.23
C ARG A 183 -2.95 -25.44 -26.70
N PRO A 184 -2.95 -26.72 -27.12
CA PRO A 184 -1.92 -27.37 -27.96
C PRO A 184 -2.09 -27.17 -29.46
N SER A 185 -3.27 -26.80 -29.93
CA SER A 185 -3.57 -26.67 -31.36
C SER A 185 -3.78 -25.20 -31.75
N LYS A 186 -3.76 -24.90 -33.06
CA LYS A 186 -4.08 -23.56 -33.57
C LYS A 186 -5.55 -23.15 -33.33
N VAL A 187 -6.43 -24.11 -33.06
CA VAL A 187 -7.87 -23.90 -32.80
C VAL A 187 -8.13 -23.69 -31.31
N SER A 188 -7.15 -24.00 -30.45
CA SER A 188 -7.27 -23.83 -29.00
C SER A 188 -7.37 -22.36 -28.62
N ARG A 189 -7.91 -22.10 -27.42
CA ARG A 189 -7.94 -20.73 -26.88
C ARG A 189 -6.53 -20.19 -26.69
N LEU A 190 -6.39 -18.86 -26.78
CA LEU A 190 -5.14 -18.20 -26.45
C LEU A 190 -4.79 -18.44 -24.98
N CYS A 191 -3.63 -19.06 -24.77
CA CYS A 191 -3.12 -19.35 -23.45
C CYS A 191 -1.92 -18.44 -23.14
N PRO A 192 -1.77 -17.93 -21.91
CA PRO A 192 -0.60 -17.17 -21.51
C PRO A 192 0.59 -18.11 -21.29
N HIS A 193 1.75 -17.71 -21.80
CA HIS A 193 3.03 -18.38 -21.59
C HIS A 193 4.09 -17.39 -21.13
N ARG A 194 5.01 -17.85 -20.29
CA ARG A 194 6.13 -17.07 -19.78
C ARG A 194 7.41 -17.90 -19.85
N LEU A 195 8.47 -17.32 -20.40
CA LEU A 195 9.82 -17.87 -20.32
C LEU A 195 10.70 -16.86 -19.60
N THR A 196 11.37 -17.30 -18.55
CA THR A 196 12.44 -16.53 -17.90
C THR A 196 13.78 -17.13 -18.29
N ALA A 197 14.68 -16.28 -18.77
CA ALA A 197 16.05 -16.64 -19.10
C ALA A 197 17.00 -15.77 -18.29
N ARG A 198 17.84 -16.41 -17.48
CA ARG A 198 18.82 -15.77 -16.61
C ARG A 198 20.21 -16.09 -17.14
N ILE A 199 20.99 -15.05 -17.39
CA ILE A 199 22.36 -15.13 -17.89
C ILE A 199 23.28 -14.67 -16.76
N SER A 200 24.14 -15.55 -16.27
CA SER A 200 25.14 -15.28 -15.22
C SER A 200 26.54 -15.67 -15.71
N LYS A 201 27.56 -15.41 -14.89
CA LYS A 201 28.94 -15.86 -15.16
C LYS A 201 29.07 -17.39 -15.17
N SER A 202 28.18 -18.11 -14.48
CA SER A 202 28.21 -19.57 -14.36
C SER A 202 27.43 -20.30 -15.46
N GLY A 203 26.63 -19.58 -16.25
CA GLY A 203 25.92 -20.13 -17.40
C GLY A 203 24.58 -19.46 -17.68
N ILE A 204 23.75 -20.14 -18.46
CA ILE A 204 22.40 -19.70 -18.81
C ILE A 204 21.39 -20.66 -18.17
N GLN A 205 20.48 -20.11 -17.36
CA GLN A 205 19.38 -20.85 -16.77
C GLN A 205 18.07 -20.39 -17.39
N MET A 206 17.19 -21.33 -17.76
CA MET A 206 15.90 -21.02 -18.35
C MET A 206 14.79 -21.76 -17.62
N ALA A 207 13.68 -21.07 -17.36
CA ALA A 207 12.48 -21.66 -16.78
C ALA A 207 11.25 -21.21 -17.57
N GLY A 208 10.42 -22.16 -17.98
CA GLY A 208 9.19 -21.91 -18.74
C GLY A 208 7.94 -22.26 -17.95
N LEU A 209 6.94 -21.40 -18.01
CA LEU A 209 5.56 -21.68 -17.60
C LEU A 209 4.69 -21.63 -18.85
N PHE A 210 4.10 -22.77 -19.21
CA PHE A 210 3.28 -22.91 -20.40
C PHE A 210 1.89 -23.40 -20.02
N SER A 211 0.88 -22.59 -20.30
CA SER A 211 -0.51 -22.97 -20.09
C SER A 211 -1.01 -23.79 -21.29
N GLN A 212 -1.98 -24.68 -21.08
CA GLN A 212 -2.58 -25.46 -22.16
C GLN A 212 -4.09 -25.50 -21.99
N ASP A 213 -4.81 -25.32 -23.09
CA ASP A 213 -6.25 -25.55 -23.13
C ASP A 213 -6.52 -27.06 -23.04
N THR A 214 -7.26 -27.46 -22.00
CA THR A 214 -7.61 -28.86 -21.74
C THR A 214 -9.01 -29.21 -22.24
N ILE A 215 -9.73 -28.26 -22.84
CA ILE A 215 -11.08 -28.50 -23.36
C ILE A 215 -10.96 -29.13 -24.75
N PHE A 216 -11.28 -30.43 -24.81
CA PHE A 216 -11.41 -31.17 -26.07
C PHE A 216 -12.84 -30.95 -26.61
N PHE A 217 -12.96 -30.38 -27.81
CA PHE A 217 -14.19 -30.39 -28.61
C PHE A 217 -14.01 -31.37 -29.79
#